data_AF-A0A661BQ07-F1
#
_entry.id   AF-A0A661BQ07-F1
#
_cell.length_a   1.000
_cell.length_b   1.000
_cell.length_c   1.000
_cell.angle_alpha   90.00
_cell.angle_beta   90.00
_cell.angle_gamma   90.00
#
_symmetry.space_group_name_H-M   'P 1'
#
loop_
_entity.id
_entity.type
_entity.pdbx_description
1 polymer ?
#
loop_
_entity_poly.entity_id
_entity_poly.type
_entity_poly.pdbx_seq_one_letter_code
_entity_poly.pdbx_strand_id
1 'polypeptide(L)'
;MTLAVIFLMGPTATGKTDIAAELFKRLPVELISVDSALVYRGMDIGTAKPSREFLNNVPHRLIDICEPDETYSAARFRDDALLAIDEIHSKNKVPLLVGGTGLYFRALESGISDLPDADAEVRQRLEAEARDIGWQAMHDRLAEIDPVAAERIHPNDPQRIQRALEVYEISGRSMTDHYADAEASPFPFELIKIILNPGDRAKLHERIEYRFMNMLDEGLVDEVRAFHANGRFSSSLPAMRMVGYRQVWNYLDGETDYEEMVEKGIVATRQLAKRQMTWLRKEDNGIWLDSDESGLVDKIQGILAEKAHLLA
;
A
#
# COMPACT_ATOMS: atom_id res chain seq x y z
N MET A 1 -8.47 -22.85 20.17
CA MET A 1 -7.22 -22.68 19.39
C MET A 1 -7.21 -21.24 18.92
N THR A 2 -6.09 -20.55 19.07
CA THR A 2 -5.95 -19.18 18.54
C THR A 2 -5.83 -19.29 17.02
N LEU A 3 -6.67 -18.55 16.29
CA LEU A 3 -6.64 -18.55 14.83
C LEU A 3 -5.42 -17.75 14.34
N ALA A 4 -4.79 -18.23 13.28
CA ALA A 4 -3.56 -17.63 12.77
C ALA A 4 -3.75 -16.85 11.48
N VAL A 5 -2.91 -15.85 11.29
CA VAL A 5 -2.83 -15.03 10.08
C VAL A 5 -1.38 -14.93 9.64
N ILE A 6 -1.12 -15.04 8.34
CA ILE A 6 0.23 -14.94 7.77
C ILE A 6 0.35 -13.65 6.97
N PHE A 7 1.38 -12.86 7.25
CA PHE A 7 1.78 -11.72 6.42
C PHE A 7 3.00 -12.11 5.59
N LEU A 8 2.89 -12.02 4.26
CA LEU A 8 4.01 -12.09 3.32
C LEU A 8 4.29 -10.68 2.78
N MET A 9 5.28 -10.05 3.40
CA MET A 9 5.65 -8.65 3.20
C MET A 9 6.92 -8.56 2.35
N GLY A 10 7.11 -7.45 1.64
CA GLY A 10 8.34 -7.21 0.87
C GLY A 10 8.18 -6.07 -0.13
N PRO A 11 9.28 -5.43 -0.57
CA PRO A 11 9.21 -4.35 -1.56
C PRO A 11 8.72 -4.86 -2.92
N THR A 12 8.33 -3.96 -3.82
CA THR A 12 8.00 -4.34 -5.20
C THR A 12 9.17 -5.07 -5.86
N ALA A 13 8.88 -5.93 -6.85
CA ALA A 13 9.85 -6.74 -7.59
C ALA A 13 10.64 -7.80 -6.77
N THR A 14 10.08 -8.30 -5.66
CA THR A 14 10.67 -9.41 -4.86
C THR A 14 9.98 -10.78 -5.02
N GLY A 15 9.12 -10.95 -6.03
CA GLY A 15 8.51 -12.26 -6.33
C GLY A 15 7.42 -12.74 -5.35
N LYS A 16 6.88 -11.85 -4.50
CA LYS A 16 5.83 -12.19 -3.53
C LYS A 16 4.64 -12.93 -4.13
N THR A 17 4.14 -12.49 -5.29
CA THR A 17 2.96 -13.08 -5.93
C THR A 17 3.21 -14.53 -6.35
N ASP A 18 4.38 -14.83 -6.90
CA ASP A 18 4.75 -16.18 -7.32
C ASP A 18 4.91 -17.11 -6.10
N ILE A 19 5.55 -16.61 -5.04
CA ILE A 19 5.70 -17.34 -3.78
C ILE A 19 4.32 -17.63 -3.16
N ALA A 20 3.43 -16.63 -3.12
CA ALA A 20 2.08 -16.79 -2.60
C ALA A 20 1.27 -17.83 -3.39
N ALA A 21 1.39 -17.84 -4.72
CA ALA A 21 0.74 -18.84 -5.56
C ALA A 21 1.23 -20.25 -5.28
N GLU A 22 2.54 -20.44 -5.09
CA GLU A 22 3.09 -21.74 -4.75
C GLU A 22 2.67 -22.20 -3.35
N LEU A 23 2.61 -21.29 -2.37
CA LEU A 23 2.10 -21.61 -1.03
C LEU A 23 0.61 -21.97 -1.07
N PHE A 24 -0.20 -21.25 -1.85
CA PHE A 24 -1.63 -21.52 -2.06
C PHE A 24 -1.89 -22.93 -2.60
N LYS A 25 -1.02 -23.44 -3.47
CA LYS A 25 -1.14 -24.81 -4.00
C LYS A 25 -0.78 -25.90 -2.99
N ARG A 26 0.03 -25.56 -1.97
CA ARG A 26 0.65 -26.53 -1.04
C ARG A 26 0.02 -26.52 0.35
N LEU A 27 -0.59 -25.42 0.75
CA LEU A 27 -1.09 -25.16 2.09
C LEU A 27 -2.57 -24.79 2.05
N PRO A 28 -3.34 -25.01 3.14
CA PRO A 28 -4.75 -24.63 3.24
C PRO A 28 -4.92 -23.12 3.48
N VAL A 29 -4.33 -22.30 2.61
CA VAL A 29 -4.36 -20.82 2.71
C VAL A 29 -5.32 -20.21 1.69
N GLU A 30 -5.85 -19.03 1.99
CA GLU A 30 -6.50 -18.15 1.01
C GLU A 30 -5.81 -16.78 1.00
N LEU A 31 -5.69 -16.18 -0.18
CA LEU A 31 -4.87 -14.99 -0.39
C LEU A 31 -5.69 -13.71 -0.28
N ILE A 32 -5.13 -12.71 0.40
CA ILE A 32 -5.65 -11.35 0.46
C ILE A 32 -4.55 -10.40 -0.02
N SER A 33 -4.86 -9.55 -0.99
CA SER A 33 -3.95 -8.52 -1.47
C SER A 33 -3.79 -7.40 -0.42
N VAL A 34 -2.56 -6.98 -0.14
CA VAL A 34 -2.22 -5.81 0.69
C VAL A 34 -1.49 -4.77 -0.15
N ASP A 35 -2.22 -4.26 -1.13
CA ASP A 35 -1.71 -3.32 -2.13
C ASP A 35 -2.70 -2.20 -2.39
N SER A 36 -2.26 -0.95 -2.21
CA SER A 36 -3.10 0.24 -2.43
C SER A 36 -3.40 0.51 -3.90
N ALA A 37 -2.72 -0.16 -4.83
CA ALA A 37 -2.88 0.00 -6.27
C ALA A 37 -3.75 -1.10 -6.89
N LEU A 38 -3.57 -2.36 -6.48
CA LEU A 38 -4.31 -3.50 -7.03
C LEU A 38 -5.82 -3.47 -6.77
N VAL A 39 -6.28 -2.62 -5.85
CA VAL A 39 -7.69 -2.44 -5.53
C VAL A 39 -8.49 -1.81 -6.66
N TYR A 40 -7.84 -1.06 -7.58
CA TYR A 40 -8.53 -0.27 -8.60
C TYR A 40 -8.78 -1.05 -9.90
N ARG A 41 -10.03 -1.03 -10.37
CA ARG A 41 -10.47 -1.66 -11.61
C ARG A 41 -9.87 -0.98 -12.84
N GLY A 42 -9.45 -1.80 -13.81
CA GLY A 42 -8.90 -1.34 -15.09
C GLY A 42 -7.48 -0.75 -15.00
N MET A 43 -6.92 -0.70 -13.79
CA MET A 43 -5.54 -0.36 -13.54
C MET A 43 -4.74 -1.66 -13.40
N ASP A 44 -4.28 -2.21 -14.52
CA ASP A 44 -3.82 -3.60 -14.59
C ASP A 44 -2.31 -3.66 -14.87
N ILE A 45 -1.86 -3.07 -15.98
CA ILE A 45 -0.46 -3.11 -16.41
C ILE A 45 0.40 -2.27 -15.47
N GLY A 46 0.01 -1.02 -15.20
CA GLY A 46 0.85 -0.09 -14.42
C GLY A 46 1.02 -0.48 -12.96
N THR A 47 0.12 -1.30 -12.44
CA THR A 47 0.21 -1.85 -11.08
C THR A 47 0.84 -3.25 -11.09
N ALA A 48 1.07 -3.81 -12.28
CA ALA A 48 1.37 -5.21 -12.55
C ALA A 48 0.53 -6.15 -11.70
N LYS A 49 -0.78 -5.96 -11.88
CA LYS A 49 -1.83 -6.84 -11.38
C LYS A 49 -1.65 -8.22 -12.02
N PRO A 50 -1.79 -9.31 -11.24
CA PRO A 50 -1.77 -10.63 -11.84
C PRO A 50 -2.87 -10.76 -12.90
N SER A 51 -2.58 -11.48 -13.99
CA SER A 51 -3.55 -11.63 -15.08
C SER A 51 -4.84 -12.30 -14.61
N ARG A 52 -5.94 -12.09 -15.34
CA ARG A 52 -7.21 -12.76 -15.02
C ARG A 52 -7.08 -14.28 -15.00
N GLU A 53 -6.29 -14.85 -15.90
CA GLU A 53 -6.00 -16.28 -15.92
C GLU A 53 -5.28 -16.72 -14.63
N PHE A 54 -4.30 -15.94 -14.18
CA PHE A 54 -3.62 -16.21 -12.91
C PHE A 54 -4.60 -16.13 -11.73
N LEU A 55 -5.40 -15.06 -11.64
CA LEU A 55 -6.35 -14.85 -10.54
C LEU A 55 -7.47 -15.90 -10.50
N ASN A 56 -7.89 -16.43 -11.64
CA ASN A 56 -8.85 -17.53 -11.69
C ASN A 56 -8.29 -18.82 -11.07
N ASN A 57 -6.99 -19.06 -11.21
CA ASN A 57 -6.31 -20.23 -10.66
C ASN A 57 -5.81 -20.00 -9.22
N VAL A 58 -5.49 -18.75 -8.88
CA VAL A 58 -4.93 -18.34 -7.59
C VAL A 58 -5.70 -17.10 -7.09
N PRO A 59 -6.91 -17.28 -6.55
CA PRO A 59 -7.77 -16.16 -6.18
C PRO A 59 -7.16 -15.31 -5.08
N HIS A 60 -7.13 -13.99 -5.31
CA HIS A 60 -6.76 -13.00 -4.32
C HIS A 60 -7.97 -12.13 -4.01
N ARG A 61 -8.30 -11.97 -2.72
CA ARG A 61 -9.27 -10.97 -2.27
C ARG A 61 -8.67 -9.56 -2.35
N LEU A 62 -9.54 -8.55 -2.37
CA LEU A 62 -9.18 -7.12 -2.39
C LEU A 62 -8.40 -6.67 -3.63
N ILE A 63 -8.69 -7.31 -4.77
CA ILE A 63 -8.28 -6.84 -6.10
C ILE A 63 -9.56 -6.44 -6.86
N ASP A 64 -9.50 -5.36 -7.62
CA ASP A 64 -10.64 -4.87 -8.42
C ASP A 64 -11.90 -4.61 -7.58
N ILE A 65 -11.74 -3.96 -6.43
CA ILE A 65 -12.84 -3.63 -5.49
C ILE A 65 -13.21 -2.14 -5.48
N CYS A 66 -12.46 -1.29 -6.20
CA CYS A 66 -12.68 0.16 -6.28
C CYS A 66 -12.65 0.65 -7.72
N GLU A 67 -13.42 1.69 -8.00
CA GLU A 67 -13.28 2.50 -9.22
C GLU A 67 -12.10 3.48 -9.06
N PRO A 68 -11.38 3.85 -10.13
CA PRO A 68 -10.20 4.72 -10.04
C PRO A 68 -10.45 6.15 -9.51
N ASP A 69 -11.70 6.61 -9.45
CA ASP A 69 -12.11 7.89 -8.86
C ASP A 69 -12.64 7.75 -7.42
N GLU A 70 -12.73 6.53 -6.90
CA GLU A 70 -13.00 6.28 -5.48
C GLU A 70 -11.72 6.39 -4.65
N THR A 71 -11.89 6.69 -3.37
CA THR A 71 -10.77 6.68 -2.41
C THR A 71 -10.74 5.34 -1.67
N TYR A 72 -9.58 4.70 -1.62
CA TYR A 72 -9.32 3.52 -0.79
C TYR A 72 -8.33 3.84 0.34
N SER A 73 -8.85 3.90 1.58
CA SER A 73 -8.09 4.29 2.76
C SER A 73 -7.53 3.08 3.52
N ALA A 74 -6.59 3.32 4.44
CA ALA A 74 -6.10 2.27 5.33
C ALA A 74 -7.20 1.76 6.29
N ALA A 75 -8.18 2.61 6.64
CA ALA A 75 -9.33 2.24 7.47
C ALA A 75 -10.24 1.27 6.72
N ARG A 76 -10.61 1.63 5.48
CA ARG A 76 -11.40 0.75 4.62
C ARG A 76 -10.68 -0.57 4.34
N PHE A 77 -9.36 -0.54 4.07
CA PHE A 77 -8.57 -1.75 3.95
C PHE A 77 -8.64 -2.63 5.20
N ARG A 78 -8.52 -2.05 6.40
CA ARG A 78 -8.59 -2.80 7.65
C ARG A 78 -9.94 -3.51 7.78
N ASP A 79 -11.04 -2.81 7.53
CA ASP A 79 -12.39 -3.37 7.65
C ASP A 79 -12.59 -4.51 6.63
N ASP A 80 -12.25 -4.27 5.36
CA ASP A 80 -12.35 -5.28 4.30
C ASP A 80 -11.45 -6.50 4.57
N ALA A 81 -10.24 -6.28 5.10
CA ALA A 81 -9.30 -7.35 5.42
C ALA A 81 -9.76 -8.17 6.63
N LEU A 82 -10.30 -7.55 7.68
CA LEU A 82 -10.86 -8.26 8.84
C LEU A 82 -12.05 -9.14 8.42
N LEU A 83 -12.97 -8.61 7.60
CA LEU A 83 -14.07 -9.40 7.04
C LEU A 83 -13.55 -10.58 6.22
N ALA A 84 -12.55 -10.34 5.35
CA ALA A 84 -11.94 -11.40 4.56
C ALA A 84 -11.26 -12.47 5.43
N ILE A 85 -10.56 -12.06 6.49
CA ILE A 85 -9.93 -12.96 7.46
C ILE A 85 -10.97 -13.85 8.14
N ASP A 86 -12.03 -13.26 8.69
CA ASP A 86 -13.10 -13.99 9.38
C ASP A 86 -13.77 -15.02 8.46
N GLU A 87 -14.06 -14.63 7.21
CA GLU A 87 -14.62 -15.55 6.23
C GLU A 87 -13.69 -16.71 5.88
N ILE A 88 -12.38 -16.46 5.77
CA ILE A 88 -11.39 -17.52 5.48
C ILE A 88 -11.28 -18.48 6.67
N HIS A 89 -11.19 -17.95 7.89
CA HIS A 89 -11.17 -18.78 9.10
C HIS A 89 -12.45 -19.60 9.26
N SER A 90 -13.62 -19.05 8.92
CA SER A 90 -14.89 -19.79 8.96
C SER A 90 -14.92 -21.04 8.06
N LYS A 91 -14.02 -21.09 7.06
CA LYS A 91 -13.83 -22.22 6.14
C LYS A 91 -12.70 -23.15 6.59
N ASN A 92 -12.17 -23.00 7.80
CA ASN A 92 -11.00 -23.72 8.34
C ASN A 92 -9.76 -23.58 7.43
N LYS A 93 -9.55 -22.38 6.90
CA LYS A 93 -8.36 -22.03 6.12
C LYS A 93 -7.61 -20.89 6.79
N VAL A 94 -6.36 -20.69 6.40
CA VAL A 94 -5.47 -19.66 6.97
C VAL A 94 -5.35 -18.47 6.01
N PRO A 95 -5.68 -17.24 6.44
CA PRO A 95 -5.47 -16.04 5.63
C PRO A 95 -3.97 -15.79 5.43
N LEU A 96 -3.56 -15.67 4.17
CA LEU A 96 -2.23 -15.27 3.76
C LEU A 96 -2.33 -13.91 3.05
N LEU A 97 -1.96 -12.86 3.78
CA LEU A 97 -1.96 -11.48 3.30
C LEU A 97 -0.63 -11.17 2.61
N VAL A 98 -0.69 -10.75 1.34
CA VAL A 98 0.49 -10.60 0.49
C VAL A 98 0.55 -9.18 -0.06
N GLY A 99 1.66 -8.48 0.16
CA GLY A 99 1.77 -7.13 -0.38
C GLY A 99 2.97 -6.32 0.08
N GLY A 100 3.01 -5.06 -0.35
CA GLY A 100 4.09 -4.11 -0.05
C GLY A 100 3.61 -2.82 0.64
N THR A 101 2.33 -2.71 0.98
CA THR A 101 1.77 -1.50 1.57
C THR A 101 1.90 -1.53 3.08
N GLY A 102 3.06 -1.09 3.60
CA GLY A 102 3.35 -1.14 5.04
C GLY A 102 2.29 -0.47 5.92
N LEU A 103 1.76 0.68 5.49
CA LEU A 103 0.69 1.38 6.22
C LEU A 103 -0.57 0.51 6.41
N TYR A 104 -0.92 -0.31 5.41
CA TYR A 104 -2.09 -1.20 5.47
C TYR A 104 -1.84 -2.36 6.44
N PHE A 105 -0.65 -2.97 6.42
CA PHE A 105 -0.26 -3.95 7.44
C PHE A 105 -0.31 -3.34 8.85
N ARG A 106 0.19 -2.11 9.04
CA ARG A 106 0.10 -1.42 10.34
C ARG A 106 -1.33 -1.24 10.80
N ALA A 107 -2.17 -0.74 9.90
CA ALA A 107 -3.56 -0.43 10.18
C ALA A 107 -4.30 -1.68 10.63
N LEU A 108 -4.01 -2.80 9.98
CA LEU A 108 -4.61 -4.09 10.33
C LEU A 108 -4.11 -4.61 11.68
N GLU A 109 -2.80 -4.60 11.92
CA GLU A 109 -2.19 -5.16 13.12
C GLU A 109 -2.36 -4.28 14.38
N SER A 110 -2.13 -2.97 14.24
CA SER A 110 -2.13 -2.03 15.37
C SER A 110 -3.44 -1.26 15.51
N GLY A 111 -4.39 -1.46 14.58
CA GLY A 111 -5.58 -0.65 14.47
C GLY A 111 -5.33 0.71 13.83
N ILE A 112 -6.41 1.46 13.64
CA ILE A 112 -6.39 2.87 13.24
C ILE A 112 -7.22 3.62 14.27
N SER A 113 -6.70 4.76 14.71
CA SER A 113 -7.43 5.65 15.61
C SER A 113 -8.65 6.23 14.91
N ASP A 114 -9.75 6.36 15.65
CA ASP A 114 -11.00 6.89 15.14
C ASP A 114 -10.84 8.38 14.82
N LEU A 115 -10.47 8.67 13.58
CA LEU A 115 -10.28 10.01 13.06
C LEU A 115 -11.44 10.32 12.10
N PRO A 116 -11.96 11.56 12.08
CA PRO A 116 -13.00 11.96 11.14
C PRO A 116 -12.61 11.65 9.69
N ASP A 117 -13.59 11.28 8.87
CA ASP A 117 -13.38 11.08 7.44
C ASP A 117 -12.80 12.33 6.76
N ALA A 118 -12.20 12.12 5.58
CA ALA A 118 -11.72 13.23 4.77
C ALA A 118 -12.88 14.11 4.30
N ASP A 119 -12.75 15.42 4.42
CA ASP A 119 -13.74 16.39 3.94
C ASP A 119 -13.15 17.20 2.78
N ALA A 120 -13.76 17.06 1.61
CA ALA A 120 -13.27 17.68 0.38
C ALA A 120 -13.31 19.22 0.44
N GLU A 121 -14.32 19.81 1.08
CA GLU A 121 -14.46 21.27 1.19
C GLU A 121 -13.43 21.84 2.15
N VAL A 122 -13.19 21.17 3.28
CA VAL A 122 -12.14 21.53 4.24
C VAL A 122 -10.76 21.44 3.58
N ARG A 123 -10.46 20.35 2.85
CA ARG A 123 -9.18 20.19 2.14
C ARG A 123 -8.94 21.28 1.12
N GLN A 124 -9.95 21.59 0.31
CA GLN A 124 -9.84 22.61 -0.72
C GLN A 124 -9.58 23.99 -0.11
N ARG A 125 -10.22 24.30 1.03
CA ARG A 125 -10.00 25.53 1.77
C ARG A 125 -8.58 25.61 2.35
N LEU A 126 -8.12 24.55 3.02
CA LEU A 126 -6.76 24.47 3.55
C LEU A 126 -5.70 24.57 2.45
N GLU A 127 -5.93 23.97 1.28
CA GLU A 127 -5.06 24.12 0.11
C GLU A 127 -5.07 25.53 -0.48
N ALA A 128 -6.22 26.21 -0.48
CA ALA A 128 -6.29 27.61 -0.88
C ALA A 128 -5.52 28.51 0.09
N GLU A 129 -5.72 28.33 1.39
CA GLU A 129 -4.99 29.06 2.43
C GLU A 129 -3.48 28.80 2.32
N ALA A 130 -3.05 27.53 2.21
CA ALA A 130 -1.66 27.17 2.06
C ALA A 130 -1.01 27.77 0.79
N ARG A 131 -1.78 28.02 -0.28
CA ARG A 131 -1.28 28.73 -1.46
C ARG A 131 -1.04 30.22 -1.19
N ASP A 132 -1.86 30.83 -0.34
CA ASP A 132 -1.77 32.25 -0.02
C ASP A 132 -0.68 32.54 1.02
N ILE A 133 -0.57 31.72 2.06
CA ILE A 133 0.34 31.96 3.20
C ILE A 133 1.54 30.99 3.28
N GLY A 134 1.53 29.91 2.50
CA GLY A 134 2.58 28.89 2.47
C GLY A 134 2.46 27.83 3.56
N TRP A 135 3.02 26.63 3.30
CA TRP A 135 2.96 25.49 4.22
C TRP A 135 3.71 25.69 5.54
N GLN A 136 4.71 26.58 5.59
CA GLN A 136 5.36 26.93 6.85
C GLN A 136 4.39 27.62 7.81
N ALA A 137 3.61 28.60 7.33
CA ALA A 137 2.62 29.27 8.16
C ALA A 137 1.48 28.31 8.57
N MET A 138 1.10 27.37 7.70
CA MET A 138 0.15 26.30 8.06
C MET A 138 0.72 25.38 9.15
N HIS A 139 2.02 25.08 9.14
CA HIS A 139 2.69 24.33 10.20
C HIS A 139 2.75 25.11 11.50
N ASP A 140 3.03 26.41 11.45
CA ASP A 140 3.03 27.27 12.64
C ASP A 140 1.62 27.30 13.28
N ARG A 141 0.56 27.39 12.45
CA ARG A 141 -0.83 27.25 12.90
C ARG A 141 -1.10 25.87 13.52
N LEU A 142 -0.57 24.80 12.95
CA LEU A 142 -0.65 23.46 13.54
C LEU A 142 0.02 23.42 14.92
N ALA A 143 1.15 24.09 15.09
CA ALA A 143 1.87 24.14 16.37
C ALA A 143 1.09 24.86 17.48
N GLU A 144 0.19 25.80 17.14
CA GLU A 144 -0.70 26.45 18.10
C GLU A 144 -1.82 25.53 18.61
N ILE A 145 -2.33 24.63 17.74
CA ILE A 145 -3.47 23.74 18.07
C ILE A 145 -3.04 22.35 18.57
N ASP A 146 -1.93 21.82 18.06
CA ASP A 146 -1.40 20.48 18.35
C ASP A 146 0.15 20.51 18.31
N PRO A 147 0.79 21.04 19.37
CA PRO A 147 2.25 21.14 19.44
C PRO A 147 2.96 19.79 19.27
N VAL A 148 2.33 18.71 19.75
CA VAL A 148 2.88 17.34 19.70
C VAL A 148 2.89 16.82 18.26
N ALA A 149 1.81 17.02 17.52
CA ALA A 149 1.78 16.66 16.10
C ALA A 149 2.73 17.55 15.29
N ALA A 150 2.80 18.86 15.57
CA ALA A 150 3.69 19.79 14.89
C ALA A 150 5.17 19.44 15.05
N GLU A 151 5.60 18.98 16.24
CA GLU A 151 6.98 18.53 16.47
C GLU A 151 7.32 17.28 15.64
N ARG A 152 6.35 16.37 15.45
CA ARG A 152 6.53 15.12 14.71
C ARG A 152 6.42 15.29 13.20
N ILE A 153 5.63 16.25 12.74
CA ILE A 153 5.35 16.50 11.32
C ILE A 153 6.32 17.56 10.81
N HIS A 154 7.13 17.19 9.82
CA HIS A 154 8.07 18.13 9.21
C HIS A 154 7.31 19.24 8.45
N PRO A 155 7.73 20.52 8.48
CA PRO A 155 7.07 21.62 7.77
C PRO A 155 6.94 21.42 6.24
N ASN A 156 7.80 20.58 5.67
CA ASN A 156 7.79 20.20 4.25
C ASN A 156 6.90 18.97 3.93
N ASP A 157 6.05 18.53 4.86
CA ASP A 157 5.08 17.44 4.66
C ASP A 157 3.65 18.00 4.57
N PRO A 158 3.28 18.60 3.41
CA PRO A 158 2.00 19.29 3.25
C PRO A 158 0.81 18.37 3.49
N GLN A 159 0.94 17.09 3.13
CA GLN A 159 -0.13 16.11 3.30
C GLN A 159 -0.43 15.86 4.79
N ARG A 160 0.60 15.71 5.62
CA ARG A 160 0.41 15.50 7.07
C ARG A 160 -0.05 16.76 7.78
N ILE A 161 0.47 17.93 7.40
CA ILE A 161 0.03 19.22 7.94
C ILE A 161 -1.45 19.43 7.64
N GLN A 162 -1.85 19.30 6.36
CA GLN A 162 -3.24 19.42 5.94
C GLN A 162 -4.13 18.44 6.71
N ARG A 163 -3.72 17.16 6.85
CA ARG A 163 -4.53 16.16 7.55
C ARG A 163 -4.69 16.48 9.04
N ALA A 164 -3.66 16.98 9.72
CA ALA A 164 -3.75 17.35 11.12
C ALA A 164 -4.67 18.57 11.34
N LEU A 165 -4.55 19.59 10.48
CA LEU A 165 -5.45 20.74 10.49
C LEU A 165 -6.89 20.34 10.13
N GLU A 166 -7.08 19.48 9.13
CA GLU A 166 -8.39 18.94 8.71
C GLU A 166 -9.09 18.24 9.86
N VAL A 167 -8.39 17.34 10.57
CA VAL A 167 -8.96 16.63 11.73
C VAL A 167 -9.43 17.62 12.80
N TYR A 168 -8.65 18.66 13.07
CA TYR A 168 -9.02 19.70 14.03
C TYR A 168 -10.21 20.54 13.57
N GLU A 169 -10.26 20.96 12.30
CA GLU A 169 -11.38 21.75 11.76
C GLU A 169 -12.70 20.98 11.77
N ILE A 170 -12.67 19.67 11.51
CA ILE A 170 -13.88 18.84 11.49
C ILE A 170 -14.36 18.51 12.91
N SER A 171 -13.44 18.12 13.80
CA SER A 171 -13.80 17.58 15.12
C SER A 171 -13.72 18.57 16.28
N GLY A 172 -13.02 19.69 16.11
CA GLY A 172 -12.65 20.60 17.18
C GLY A 172 -11.59 20.04 18.16
N ARG A 173 -11.05 18.85 17.89
CA ARG A 173 -10.06 18.15 18.72
C ARG A 173 -8.78 17.91 17.95
N SER A 174 -7.64 17.97 18.64
CA SER A 174 -6.34 17.77 17.99
C SER A 174 -6.15 16.31 17.57
N MET A 175 -5.24 16.07 16.61
CA MET A 175 -4.96 14.71 16.17
C MET A 175 -4.31 13.89 17.31
N THR A 176 -3.48 14.54 18.13
CA THR A 176 -2.90 13.94 19.34
C THR A 176 -3.98 13.52 20.34
N ASP A 177 -5.04 14.30 20.54
CA ASP A 177 -6.14 13.92 21.45
C ASP A 177 -6.86 12.65 20.97
N HIS A 178 -7.15 12.55 19.67
CA HIS A 178 -7.76 11.34 19.09
C HIS A 178 -6.85 10.12 19.22
N TYR A 179 -5.53 10.30 19.09
CA TYR A 179 -4.58 9.21 19.32
C TYR A 179 -4.49 8.78 20.78
N ALA A 180 -4.68 9.70 21.73
CA ALA A 180 -4.68 9.37 23.16
C ALA A 180 -5.93 8.59 23.58
N ASP A 181 -7.08 8.90 22.98
CA ASP A 181 -8.36 8.23 23.25
C ASP A 181 -8.52 6.90 22.52
N ALA A 182 -7.69 6.62 21.51
CA ALA A 182 -7.77 5.39 20.74
C ALA A 182 -7.53 4.18 21.65
N GLU A 183 -8.60 3.45 21.97
CA GLU A 183 -8.48 2.15 22.62
C GLU A 183 -7.64 1.24 21.73
N ALA A 184 -6.57 0.69 22.29
CA ALA A 184 -5.80 -0.35 21.63
C ALA A 184 -6.74 -1.53 21.39
N SER A 185 -7.15 -1.73 20.14
CA SER A 185 -7.84 -2.93 19.69
C SER A 185 -6.76 -3.90 19.21
N PRO A 186 -6.29 -4.83 20.08
CA PRO A 186 -5.22 -5.73 19.70
C PRO A 186 -5.68 -6.60 18.53
N PHE A 187 -4.78 -6.87 17.59
CA PHE A 187 -5.04 -7.82 16.52
C PHE A 187 -5.46 -9.18 17.12
N PRO A 188 -6.67 -9.69 16.83
CA PRO A 188 -7.26 -10.80 17.58
C PRO A 188 -6.71 -12.17 17.17
N PHE A 189 -5.69 -12.20 16.31
CA PHE A 189 -5.12 -13.41 15.72
C PHE A 189 -3.64 -13.56 16.03
N GLU A 190 -3.18 -14.80 16.06
CA GLU A 190 -1.76 -15.08 16.12
C GLU A 190 -1.11 -14.76 14.77
N LEU A 191 -0.12 -13.88 14.78
CA LEU A 191 0.45 -13.32 13.56
C LEU A 191 1.81 -13.94 13.24
N ILE A 192 1.96 -14.45 12.01
CA ILE A 192 3.22 -14.93 11.46
C ILE A 192 3.66 -13.95 10.36
N LYS A 193 4.73 -13.20 10.62
CA LYS A 193 5.29 -12.24 9.65
C LYS A 193 6.48 -12.85 8.91
N ILE A 194 6.38 -12.92 7.59
CA ILE A 194 7.46 -13.30 6.68
C ILE A 194 7.81 -12.07 5.83
N ILE A 195 9.07 -11.65 5.91
CA ILE A 195 9.55 -10.43 5.25
C ILE A 195 10.60 -10.83 4.21
N LEU A 196 10.24 -10.65 2.93
CA LEU A 196 11.18 -10.79 1.83
C LEU A 196 11.98 -9.51 1.68
N ASN A 197 13.30 -9.61 1.82
CA ASN A 197 14.23 -8.51 1.65
C ASN A 197 15.28 -8.90 0.58
N PRO A 198 15.51 -8.06 -0.44
CA PRO A 198 16.52 -8.37 -1.45
C PRO A 198 17.92 -8.30 -0.87
N GLY A 199 18.71 -9.37 -1.07
CA GLY A 199 20.12 -9.43 -0.70
C GLY A 199 20.99 -8.43 -1.49
N ASP A 200 20.65 -8.19 -2.77
CA ASP A 200 21.37 -7.26 -3.64
C ASP A 200 20.47 -6.13 -4.18
N ARG A 201 20.82 -4.88 -3.81
CA ARG A 201 20.07 -3.69 -4.25
C ARG A 201 20.26 -3.39 -5.73
N ALA A 202 21.39 -3.75 -6.33
CA ALA A 202 21.63 -3.58 -7.76
C ALA A 202 20.68 -4.49 -8.56
N LYS A 203 20.59 -5.78 -8.19
CA LYS A 203 19.63 -6.72 -8.79
C LYS A 203 18.17 -6.29 -8.61
N LEU A 204 17.82 -5.69 -7.48
CA LEU A 204 16.49 -5.10 -7.30
C LEU A 204 16.25 -3.97 -8.31
N HIS A 205 17.21 -3.07 -8.50
CA HIS A 205 17.08 -1.97 -9.45
C HIS A 205 16.98 -2.46 -10.90
N GLU A 206 17.75 -3.49 -11.27
CA GLU A 206 17.67 -4.14 -12.59
C GLU A 206 16.28 -4.76 -12.81
N ARG A 207 15.74 -5.50 -11.83
CA ARG A 207 14.38 -6.05 -11.91
C ARG A 207 13.30 -4.97 -12.03
N ILE A 208 13.46 -3.86 -11.31
CA ILE A 208 12.54 -2.72 -11.40
C ILE A 208 12.55 -2.11 -12.80
N GLU A 209 13.73 -1.90 -13.36
CA GLU A 209 13.90 -1.33 -14.69
C GLU A 209 13.32 -2.26 -15.76
N TYR A 210 13.70 -3.54 -15.75
CA TYR A 210 13.15 -4.55 -16.65
C TYR A 210 11.62 -4.61 -16.58
N ARG A 211 11.05 -4.65 -15.36
CA ARG A 211 9.59 -4.69 -15.17
C ARG A 211 8.90 -3.44 -15.70
N PHE A 212 9.50 -2.25 -15.52
CA PHE A 212 8.92 -1.01 -16.03
C PHE A 212 8.94 -0.97 -17.57
N MET A 213 10.04 -1.42 -18.19
CA MET A 213 10.12 -1.52 -19.65
C MET A 213 9.07 -2.50 -20.20
N ASN A 214 8.92 -3.68 -19.56
CA ASN A 214 7.88 -4.63 -19.95
C ASN A 214 6.47 -4.04 -19.84
N MET A 215 6.17 -3.24 -18.81
CA MET A 215 4.87 -2.56 -18.71
C MET A 215 4.62 -1.64 -19.92
N LEU A 216 5.64 -0.92 -20.40
CA LEU A 216 5.51 -0.07 -21.58
C LEU A 216 5.24 -0.92 -22.84
N ASP A 217 5.97 -2.02 -23.01
CA ASP A 217 5.79 -2.96 -24.12
C ASP A 217 4.40 -3.63 -24.10
N GLU A 218 3.84 -3.87 -22.91
CA GLU A 218 2.49 -4.41 -22.70
C GLU A 218 1.37 -3.39 -22.94
N GLY A 219 1.71 -2.11 -23.13
CA GLY A 219 0.74 -1.05 -23.45
C GLY A 219 0.33 -0.17 -22.26
N LEU A 220 1.20 0.01 -21.25
CA LEU A 220 0.97 0.93 -20.13
C LEU A 220 0.54 2.33 -20.60
N VAL A 221 1.17 2.86 -21.66
CA VAL A 221 0.82 4.19 -22.19
C VAL A 221 -0.61 4.23 -22.69
N ASP A 222 -1.08 3.16 -23.34
CA ASP A 222 -2.44 3.08 -23.87
C ASP A 222 -3.47 2.90 -22.75
N GLU A 223 -3.16 2.11 -21.72
CA GLU A 223 -3.98 1.99 -20.50
C GLU A 223 -4.20 3.34 -19.84
N VAL A 224 -3.13 4.11 -19.61
CA VAL A 224 -3.24 5.46 -19.00
C VAL A 224 -3.92 6.44 -19.95
N ARG A 225 -3.70 6.34 -21.27
CA ARG A 225 -4.38 7.20 -22.25
C ARG A 225 -5.90 7.01 -22.22
N ALA A 226 -6.40 5.81 -21.95
CA ALA A 226 -7.82 5.56 -21.79
C ALA A 226 -8.42 6.32 -20.60
N PHE A 227 -7.70 6.39 -19.48
CA PHE A 227 -8.10 7.22 -18.33
C PHE A 227 -7.98 8.71 -18.62
N HIS A 228 -6.89 9.14 -19.26
CA HIS A 228 -6.62 10.54 -19.59
C HIS A 228 -7.66 11.14 -20.56
N ALA A 229 -8.05 10.36 -21.58
CA ALA A 229 -9.08 10.78 -22.54
C ALA A 229 -10.50 10.85 -21.94
N ASN A 230 -10.69 10.32 -20.73
CA ASN A 230 -11.97 10.28 -20.06
C ASN A 230 -12.06 11.43 -19.04
N GLY A 231 -12.93 12.41 -19.32
CA GLY A 231 -13.11 13.60 -18.48
C GLY A 231 -13.60 13.37 -17.05
N ARG A 232 -13.86 12.11 -16.65
CA ARG A 232 -14.13 11.70 -15.26
C ARG A 232 -12.85 11.70 -14.40
N PHE A 233 -11.68 11.46 -14.99
CA PHE A 233 -10.43 11.30 -14.25
C PHE A 233 -9.56 12.54 -14.33
N SER A 234 -8.77 12.77 -13.28
CA SER A 234 -7.81 13.87 -13.23
C SER A 234 -6.51 13.44 -12.55
N SER A 235 -5.43 14.16 -12.83
CA SER A 235 -4.09 13.90 -12.28
C SER A 235 -4.01 14.06 -10.75
N SER A 236 -5.03 14.64 -10.12
CA SER A 236 -5.14 14.77 -8.67
C SER A 236 -5.75 13.55 -7.99
N LEU A 237 -6.36 12.61 -8.71
CA LEU A 237 -6.91 11.39 -8.10
C LEU A 237 -5.80 10.51 -7.51
N PRO A 238 -6.00 9.85 -6.35
CA PRO A 238 -5.02 8.95 -5.75
C PRO A 238 -4.53 7.87 -6.72
N ALA A 239 -5.44 7.29 -7.50
CA ALA A 239 -5.16 6.33 -8.56
C ALA A 239 -4.17 6.88 -9.60
N MET A 240 -4.39 8.11 -10.10
CA MET A 240 -3.53 8.71 -11.13
C MET A 240 -2.20 9.25 -10.58
N ARG A 241 -2.06 9.35 -9.26
CA ARG A 241 -0.80 9.69 -8.59
C ARG A 241 0.12 8.48 -8.35
N MET A 242 -0.31 7.28 -8.72
CA MET A 242 0.50 6.08 -8.56
C MET A 242 1.75 6.11 -9.44
N VAL A 243 2.78 5.37 -9.01
CA VAL A 243 4.00 5.19 -9.78
C VAL A 243 3.66 4.52 -11.11
N GLY A 244 4.27 4.98 -12.21
CA GLY A 244 3.91 4.62 -13.57
C GLY A 244 2.83 5.54 -14.12
N TYR A 245 1.63 5.52 -13.52
CA TYR A 245 0.49 6.34 -13.95
C TYR A 245 0.80 7.83 -13.96
N ARG A 246 1.38 8.35 -12.88
CA ARG A 246 1.69 9.78 -12.79
C ARG A 246 2.67 10.23 -13.86
N GLN A 247 3.66 9.41 -14.17
CA GLN A 247 4.69 9.73 -15.15
C GLN A 247 4.13 9.70 -16.56
N VAL A 248 3.34 8.67 -16.88
CA VAL A 248 2.66 8.58 -18.18
C VAL A 248 1.63 9.69 -18.35
N TRP A 249 0.88 10.04 -17.30
CA TRP A 249 -0.07 11.15 -17.33
C TRP A 249 0.63 12.47 -17.68
N ASN A 250 1.75 12.78 -17.01
CA ASN A 250 2.55 13.96 -17.29
C ASN A 250 3.09 13.98 -18.74
N TYR A 251 3.47 12.82 -19.28
CA TYR A 251 3.84 12.68 -20.70
C TYR A 251 2.67 12.98 -21.64
N LEU A 252 1.47 12.49 -21.33
CA LEU A 252 0.27 12.76 -22.12
C LEU A 252 -0.18 14.23 -22.06
N ASP A 253 0.11 14.92 -20.95
CA ASP A 253 -0.08 16.37 -20.81
C ASP A 253 1.01 17.20 -21.53
N GLY A 254 2.05 16.55 -22.08
CA GLY A 254 3.17 17.20 -22.76
C GLY A 254 4.17 17.87 -21.83
N GLU A 255 4.14 17.56 -20.52
CA GLU A 255 5.06 18.12 -19.53
C GLU A 255 6.47 17.51 -19.60
N THR A 256 6.57 16.28 -20.10
CA THR A 256 7.83 15.53 -20.27
C THR A 256 7.82 14.82 -21.62
N ASP A 257 8.98 14.56 -22.20
CA ASP A 257 9.09 13.65 -23.35
C ASP A 257 9.04 12.17 -22.91
N TYR A 258 9.08 11.26 -23.89
CA TYR A 258 8.99 9.83 -23.63
C TYR A 258 10.20 9.31 -22.84
N GLU A 259 11.42 9.75 -23.17
CA GLU A 259 12.65 9.30 -22.51
C GLU A 259 12.66 9.73 -21.04
N GLU A 260 12.30 10.99 -20.79
CA GLU A 260 12.18 11.53 -19.44
C GLU A 260 11.07 10.86 -18.63
N MET A 261 9.94 10.50 -19.26
CA MET A 261 8.87 9.73 -18.62
C MET A 261 9.37 8.36 -18.15
N VAL A 262 10.13 7.66 -18.99
CA VAL A 262 10.71 6.35 -18.66
C VAL A 262 11.69 6.47 -17.49
N GLU A 263 12.63 7.42 -17.56
CA GLU A 263 13.60 7.65 -16.50
C GLU A 263 12.89 7.95 -15.17
N LYS A 264 11.94 8.89 -15.17
CA LYS A 264 11.17 9.27 -13.98
C LYS A 264 10.36 8.10 -13.42
N GLY A 265 9.79 7.26 -14.28
CA GLY A 265 9.01 6.08 -13.88
C GLY A 265 9.86 5.04 -13.14
N ILE A 266 11.05 4.75 -13.68
CA ILE A 266 12.02 3.84 -13.05
C ILE A 266 12.50 4.41 -11.72
N VAL A 267 12.87 5.70 -11.68
CA VAL A 267 13.32 6.37 -10.46
C VAL A 267 12.23 6.36 -9.39
N ALA A 268 10.99 6.68 -9.74
CA ALA A 268 9.86 6.66 -8.83
C ALA A 268 9.62 5.25 -8.24
N THR A 269 9.75 4.21 -9.06
CA THR A 269 9.64 2.80 -8.61
C THR A 269 10.77 2.42 -7.65
N ARG A 270 12.02 2.83 -7.93
CA ARG A 270 13.16 2.63 -7.01
C ARG A 270 12.94 3.34 -5.66
N GLN A 271 12.40 4.56 -5.68
CA GLN A 271 12.05 5.29 -4.47
C GLN A 271 10.92 4.62 -3.69
N LEU A 272 9.90 4.07 -4.36
CA LEU A 272 8.86 3.27 -3.73
C LEU A 272 9.46 2.05 -3.03
N ALA A 273 10.28 1.25 -3.72
CA ALA A 273 10.95 0.09 -3.13
C ALA A 273 11.82 0.48 -1.92
N LYS A 274 12.55 1.60 -2.02
CA LYS A 274 13.33 2.16 -0.90
C LYS A 274 12.43 2.48 0.30
N ARG A 275 11.31 3.17 0.10
CA ARG A 275 10.35 3.49 1.17
C ARG A 275 9.78 2.23 1.80
N GLN A 276 9.40 1.23 1.00
CA GLN A 276 8.91 -0.06 1.49
C GLN A 276 9.97 -0.76 2.36
N MET A 277 11.22 -0.85 1.91
CA MET A 277 12.31 -1.40 2.71
C MET A 277 12.54 -0.63 4.02
N THR A 278 12.52 0.71 3.99
CA THR A 278 12.61 1.53 5.20
C THR A 278 11.48 1.24 6.18
N TRP A 279 10.30 0.98 5.66
CA TRP A 279 9.12 0.65 6.44
C TRP A 279 9.26 -0.73 7.09
N LEU A 280 9.65 -1.74 6.31
CA LEU A 280 9.88 -3.11 6.78
C LEU A 280 10.94 -3.21 7.89
N ARG A 281 11.98 -2.36 7.87
CA ARG A 281 13.01 -2.32 8.92
C ARG A 281 12.49 -1.99 10.32
N LYS A 282 11.27 -1.46 10.42
CA LYS A 282 10.60 -1.15 11.68
C LYS A 282 9.66 -2.26 12.13
N GLU A 283 9.56 -3.36 11.38
CA GLU A 283 8.74 -4.50 11.75
C GLU A 283 9.45 -5.35 12.80
N ASP A 284 8.81 -5.46 13.96
CA ASP A 284 9.23 -6.35 15.03
C ASP A 284 8.72 -7.78 14.77
N ASN A 285 9.43 -8.77 15.29
CA ASN A 285 9.06 -10.20 15.26
C ASN A 285 8.84 -10.78 13.84
N GLY A 286 9.43 -10.17 12.81
CA GLY A 286 9.42 -10.67 11.43
C GLY A 286 10.48 -11.72 11.16
N ILE A 287 10.13 -12.73 10.37
CA ILE A 287 11.08 -13.71 9.83
C ILE A 287 11.62 -13.16 8.50
N TRP A 288 12.87 -12.71 8.53
CA TRP A 288 13.53 -12.10 7.38
C TRP A 288 14.15 -13.16 6.48
N LEU A 289 13.79 -13.14 5.20
CA LEU A 289 14.31 -14.03 4.17
C LEU A 289 14.89 -13.21 3.02
N ASP A 290 16.01 -13.68 2.47
CA ASP A 290 16.59 -13.09 1.27
C ASP A 290 15.74 -13.46 0.06
N SER A 291 15.16 -12.46 -0.63
CA SER A 291 14.32 -12.72 -1.81
C SER A 291 15.09 -13.31 -3.00
N ASP A 292 16.42 -13.30 -2.96
CA ASP A 292 17.29 -13.80 -4.03
C ASP A 292 17.79 -15.24 -3.74
N GLU A 293 17.40 -15.82 -2.59
CA GLU A 293 17.71 -17.20 -2.21
C GLU A 293 16.87 -18.21 -3.02
N SER A 294 17.46 -19.36 -3.37
CA SER A 294 16.73 -20.46 -3.99
C SER A 294 15.95 -21.27 -2.95
N GLY A 295 14.86 -21.92 -3.37
CA GLY A 295 14.07 -22.79 -2.47
C GLY A 295 13.27 -22.03 -1.41
N LEU A 296 13.01 -20.72 -1.61
CA LEU A 296 12.25 -19.89 -0.65
C LEU A 296 10.89 -20.46 -0.28
N VAL A 297 10.16 -21.05 -1.24
CA VAL A 297 8.86 -21.66 -0.99
C VAL A 297 8.99 -22.82 0.01
N ASP A 298 9.95 -23.71 -0.19
CA ASP A 298 10.17 -24.87 0.69
C ASP A 298 10.62 -24.41 2.08
N LYS A 299 11.46 -23.38 2.16
CA LYS A 299 11.89 -22.77 3.41
C LYS A 299 10.73 -22.14 4.18
N ILE A 300 9.88 -21.36 3.52
CA ILE A 300 8.67 -20.80 4.11
C ILE A 300 7.74 -21.90 4.59
N GLN A 301 7.54 -22.94 3.77
CA GLN A 301 6.72 -24.09 4.15
C GLN A 301 7.28 -24.80 5.40
N GLY A 302 8.59 -24.98 5.50
CA GLY A 302 9.24 -25.56 6.69
C GLY A 302 9.00 -24.72 7.95
N ILE A 303 9.18 -23.40 7.86
CA ILE A 303 8.90 -22.45 8.95
C ILE A 303 7.43 -22.54 9.40
N LEU A 304 6.51 -22.61 8.44
CA LEU A 304 5.08 -22.72 8.71
C LEU A 304 4.72 -24.10 9.31
N ALA A 305 5.41 -25.17 8.92
CA ALA A 305 5.20 -26.52 9.46
C ALA A 305 5.64 -26.63 10.93
N GLU A 306 6.70 -25.94 11.36
CA GLU A 306 7.06 -25.83 12.79
C GLU A 306 5.95 -25.17 13.62
N LYS A 307 5.09 -24.41 12.95
CA LYS A 307 3.91 -23.72 13.49
C LYS A 307 2.60 -24.42 13.12
N ALA A 308 2.62 -25.71 12.77
CA ALA A 308 1.44 -26.44 12.29
C ALA A 308 0.24 -26.40 13.25
N HIS A 309 0.46 -26.29 14.56
CA HIS A 309 -0.60 -26.13 15.55
C HIS A 309 -1.44 -24.85 15.37
N LEU A 310 -0.93 -23.88 14.61
CA LEU A 310 -1.60 -22.62 14.24
C LEU A 310 -2.29 -22.69 12.88
N LEU A 311 -1.98 -23.71 12.08
CA LEU A 311 -2.48 -23.89 10.71
C LEU A 311 -3.50 -25.04 10.62
N ALA A 312 -3.87 -25.64 11.75
CA ALA A 312 -4.75 -26.79 11.90
C ALA A 312 -6.19 -26.42 12.22
#